data_AF-A0A9D2CUD4-F1
#
_entry.id   AF-A0A9D2CUD4-F1
#
_cell.length_a   1.000
_cell.length_b   1.000
_cell.length_c   1.000
_cell.angle_alpha   90.00
_cell.angle_beta   90.00
_cell.angle_gamma   90.00
#
_symmetry.space_group_name_H-M   'P 1'
#
loop_
_entity.id
_entity.type
_entity.pdbx_description
1 polymer ?
#
loop_
_entity_poly.entity_id
_entity_poly.type
_entity_poly.pdbx_seq_one_letter_code
_entity_poly.pdbx_strand_id
1 'polypeptide(L)'
;MSLSLLAETTEPVWDAPEWYPVLFDSPKNIAGSVFFWLTIAIVLALALCALLLKGDFRKKFFRIALIGAIAYAVIVGITMLVLSLLEDGIATLLFVPLVIAIAVLGGCAIALVIRRTRPVLIVAACLSGAAVIAALVCMGVYYGQNIDADGYYNSEETGAQVNQIVLYTSSIVLLAVIVILGFVFDKGKRGFDSKSIAYAAVCIAMSFALSYIRIVKLPQGGSITVASLLPLMIYSYMFGTKKGVFAGLVYGVLQAVQDPWIIHPAQFLLDYPVAFSGIGVAGMFAHTKKLEKLPQVQFALGAVVGSVLRFAAHILSGVFAFSAYAIDKGMNTWIYSLAYNSFVFADIAIAIAVGVIVFSSKAFMKQVRKFSAPAKAEPAAESAVQEAETPAPEAPVSGTAAADPAPVAAAPAHTMSGSPDKKE
;
A
#
# COMPACT_ATOMS: atom_id res chain seq x y z
N MET A 1 -41.40 -16.91 15.73
CA MET A 1 -40.85 -15.63 15.20
C MET A 1 -40.83 -15.78 13.68
N SER A 2 -41.89 -15.30 13.03
CA SER A 2 -42.16 -15.56 11.61
C SER A 2 -41.23 -14.72 10.71
N LEU A 3 -40.79 -15.33 9.61
CA LEU A 3 -40.04 -14.70 8.51
C LEU A 3 -40.74 -13.46 7.88
N SER A 4 -41.95 -13.11 8.33
CA SER A 4 -42.74 -12.00 7.82
C SER A 4 -42.27 -10.62 8.31
N LEU A 5 -41.55 -10.52 9.43
CA LEU A 5 -41.06 -9.22 9.95
C LEU A 5 -39.83 -8.67 9.21
N LEU A 6 -39.22 -9.45 8.30
CA LEU A 6 -38.15 -8.99 7.41
C LEU A 6 -38.67 -8.50 6.05
N ALA A 7 -39.98 -8.60 5.79
CA ALA A 7 -40.56 -8.38 4.46
C ALA A 7 -41.26 -7.02 4.28
N GLU A 8 -41.34 -6.18 5.31
CA GLU A 8 -42.20 -4.98 5.31
C GLU A 8 -41.46 -3.66 4.99
N THR A 9 -40.27 -3.72 4.42
CA THR A 9 -39.58 -2.56 3.83
C THR A 9 -39.31 -2.81 2.35
N THR A 10 -40.36 -2.79 1.53
CA THR A 10 -40.25 -2.79 0.07
C THR A 10 -40.04 -1.37 -0.46
N GLU A 11 -38.94 -0.74 -0.06
CA GLU A 11 -38.18 0.08 -1.00
C GLU A 11 -37.35 -0.92 -1.83
N PRO A 12 -37.13 -0.72 -3.14
CA PRO A 12 -36.29 -1.64 -3.90
C PRO A 12 -34.89 -1.67 -3.28
N VAL A 13 -34.55 -2.74 -2.55
CA VAL A 13 -33.22 -2.98 -1.95
C VAL A 13 -32.12 -3.17 -3.02
N TRP A 14 -32.52 -3.15 -4.30
CA TRP A 14 -31.66 -3.27 -5.46
C TRP A 14 -31.91 -2.08 -6.38
N ASP A 15 -31.28 -0.95 -6.09
CA ASP A 15 -30.92 -0.06 -7.20
C ASP A 15 -30.07 -0.90 -8.15
N ALA A 16 -30.53 -1.05 -9.39
CA ALA A 16 -29.77 -1.74 -10.43
C ALA A 16 -28.35 -1.14 -10.44
N PRO A 17 -27.29 -1.95 -10.58
CA PRO A 17 -25.93 -1.41 -10.54
C PRO A 17 -25.82 -0.31 -11.60
N GLU A 18 -25.76 0.94 -11.15
CA GLU A 18 -25.75 2.08 -12.04
C GLU A 18 -24.48 1.98 -12.90
N TRP A 19 -24.67 1.81 -14.20
CA TRP A 19 -23.58 1.62 -15.15
C TRP A 19 -22.83 2.95 -15.31
N TYR A 20 -21.81 3.13 -14.48
CA TYR A 20 -20.93 4.30 -14.45
C TYR A 20 -20.37 4.79 -15.80
N PRO A 21 -20.19 3.97 -16.87
CA PRO A 21 -19.74 4.50 -18.16
C PRO A 21 -20.76 5.39 -18.87
N VAL A 22 -22.03 5.41 -18.45
CA VAL A 22 -23.12 6.11 -19.13
C VAL A 22 -24.09 6.75 -18.12
N LEU A 23 -23.57 7.18 -16.98
CA LEU A 23 -24.37 7.78 -15.91
C LEU A 23 -24.19 9.31 -15.92
N PHE A 24 -25.28 10.05 -16.20
CA PHE A 24 -25.26 11.50 -16.46
C PHE A 24 -26.33 12.27 -15.66
N ASP A 25 -26.56 11.85 -14.44
CA ASP A 25 -27.59 12.36 -13.51
C ASP A 25 -27.07 13.40 -12.51
N SER A 26 -25.79 13.32 -12.13
CA SER A 26 -25.12 14.31 -11.26
C SER A 26 -23.81 14.84 -11.88
N PRO A 27 -23.33 16.04 -11.50
CA PRO A 27 -22.03 16.55 -11.94
C PRO A 27 -20.87 15.57 -11.70
N LYS A 28 -20.90 14.85 -10.58
CA LYS A 28 -19.91 13.83 -10.23
C LYS A 28 -19.99 12.62 -11.16
N ASN A 29 -21.20 12.14 -11.44
CA ASN A 29 -21.42 11.00 -12.33
C ASN A 29 -21.06 11.35 -13.80
N ILE A 30 -21.40 12.56 -14.25
CA ILE A 30 -20.99 13.10 -15.55
C ILE A 30 -19.46 13.15 -15.67
N ALA A 31 -18.78 13.77 -14.70
CA ALA A 31 -17.32 13.84 -14.69
C ALA A 31 -16.69 12.43 -14.66
N GLY A 32 -17.35 11.51 -13.96
CA GLY A 32 -17.01 10.10 -13.90
C GLY A 32 -17.02 9.38 -15.23
N SER A 33 -18.16 9.46 -15.91
CA SER A 33 -18.34 8.94 -17.26
C SER A 33 -17.30 9.50 -18.22
N VAL A 34 -17.04 10.82 -18.17
CA VAL A 34 -16.03 11.47 -19.02
C VAL A 34 -14.62 10.97 -18.72
N PHE A 35 -14.21 10.91 -17.45
CA PHE A 35 -12.89 10.42 -17.08
C PHE A 35 -12.70 8.94 -17.41
N PHE A 36 -13.75 8.13 -17.30
CA PHE A 36 -13.70 6.72 -17.69
C PHE A 36 -13.34 6.57 -19.17
N TRP A 37 -14.10 7.21 -20.07
CA TRP A 37 -13.84 7.12 -21.52
C TRP A 37 -12.52 7.79 -21.93
N LEU A 38 -12.19 8.92 -21.32
CA LEU A 38 -10.92 9.60 -21.56
C LEU A 38 -9.73 8.72 -21.13
N THR A 39 -9.83 8.03 -19.99
CA THR A 39 -8.80 7.10 -19.53
C THR A 39 -8.61 5.95 -20.51
N ILE A 40 -9.70 5.35 -21.01
CA ILE A 40 -9.62 4.31 -22.05
C ILE A 40 -8.91 4.83 -23.30
N ALA A 41 -9.31 6.00 -23.79
CA ALA A 41 -8.70 6.60 -24.99
C ALA A 41 -7.20 6.86 -24.79
N ILE A 42 -6.80 7.42 -23.64
CA ILE A 42 -5.38 7.64 -23.30
C ILE A 42 -4.62 6.33 -23.23
N VAL A 43 -5.15 5.30 -22.56
CA VAL A 43 -4.49 3.99 -22.45
C VAL A 43 -4.30 3.34 -23.82
N LEU A 44 -5.32 3.36 -24.68
CA LEU A 44 -5.24 2.84 -26.04
C LEU A 44 -4.22 3.60 -26.89
N ALA A 45 -4.21 4.94 -26.81
CA ALA A 45 -3.24 5.76 -27.51
C ALA A 45 -1.80 5.48 -27.03
N LEU A 46 -1.59 5.40 -25.71
CA LEU A 46 -0.28 5.06 -25.13
C LEU A 46 0.18 3.66 -25.52
N ALA A 47 -0.72 2.68 -25.55
CA ALA A 47 -0.43 1.32 -26.00
C ALA A 47 -0.03 1.30 -27.49
N LEU A 48 -0.79 2.00 -28.35
CA LEU A 48 -0.46 2.13 -29.77
C LEU A 48 0.91 2.77 -29.98
N CYS A 49 1.19 3.89 -29.31
CA CYS A 49 2.50 4.54 -29.36
C CYS A 49 3.63 3.62 -28.86
N ALA A 50 3.39 2.85 -27.78
CA ALA A 50 4.36 1.90 -27.26
C ALA A 50 4.69 0.77 -28.27
N LEU A 51 3.70 0.32 -29.05
CA LEU A 51 3.87 -0.68 -30.10
C LEU A 51 4.65 -0.12 -31.30
N LEU A 52 4.34 1.12 -31.73
CA LEU A 52 4.91 1.75 -32.92
C LEU A 52 6.35 2.24 -32.72
N LEU A 53 6.67 2.82 -31.57
CA LEU A 53 8.00 3.36 -31.30
C LEU A 53 9.01 2.24 -31.10
N LYS A 54 10.28 2.43 -31.48
CA LYS A 54 11.37 1.45 -31.26
C LYS A 54 12.62 2.14 -30.69
N GLY A 55 13.55 1.34 -30.16
CA GLY A 55 14.84 1.82 -29.67
C GLY A 55 14.74 2.84 -28.53
N ASP A 56 15.60 3.85 -28.54
CA ASP A 56 15.69 4.84 -27.45
C ASP A 56 14.52 5.83 -27.42
N PHE A 57 13.84 6.06 -28.54
CA PHE A 57 12.60 6.86 -28.58
C PHE A 57 11.51 6.23 -27.71
N ARG A 58 11.40 4.89 -27.70
CA ARG A 58 10.45 4.18 -26.84
C ARG A 58 10.73 4.41 -25.35
N LYS A 59 12.00 4.42 -24.93
CA LYS A 59 12.38 4.70 -23.52
C LYS A 59 12.03 6.13 -23.10
N LYS A 60 12.34 7.11 -23.96
CA LYS A 60 12.00 8.52 -23.73
C LYS A 60 10.48 8.71 -23.64
N PHE A 61 9.75 8.07 -24.56
CA PHE A 61 8.29 8.06 -24.57
C PHE A 61 7.71 7.49 -23.28
N PHE A 62 8.14 6.32 -22.81
CA PHE A 62 7.62 5.75 -21.55
C PHE A 62 7.83 6.67 -20.35
N ARG A 63 8.95 7.40 -20.29
CA ARG A 63 9.20 8.36 -19.21
C ARG A 63 8.21 9.52 -19.26
N ILE A 64 7.98 10.10 -20.44
CA ILE A 64 7.03 11.21 -20.64
C ILE A 64 5.59 10.73 -20.41
N ALA A 65 5.23 9.57 -20.95
CA ALA A 65 3.92 8.94 -20.76
C ALA A 65 3.64 8.67 -19.28
N LEU A 66 4.64 8.22 -18.51
CA LEU A 66 4.50 8.01 -17.08
C LEU A 66 4.27 9.33 -16.32
N ILE A 67 5.01 10.39 -16.65
CA ILE A 67 4.78 11.73 -16.06
C ILE A 67 3.36 12.22 -16.38
N GLY A 68 2.94 12.09 -17.64
CA GLY A 68 1.60 12.47 -18.08
C GLY A 68 0.50 11.67 -17.37
N ALA A 69 0.69 10.36 -17.20
CA ALA A 69 -0.26 9.49 -16.49
C ALA A 69 -0.37 9.87 -15.00
N ILE A 70 0.74 10.17 -14.33
CA ILE A 70 0.74 10.63 -12.93
C ILE A 70 0.01 11.98 -12.81
N ALA A 71 0.35 12.94 -13.68
CA ALA A 71 -0.31 14.25 -13.68
C ALA A 71 -1.83 14.14 -13.94
N TYR A 72 -2.21 13.29 -14.90
CA TYR A 72 -3.61 13.00 -15.20
C TYR A 72 -4.33 12.38 -13.98
N ALA A 73 -3.74 11.39 -13.32
CA ALA A 73 -4.32 10.76 -12.15
C ALA A 73 -4.53 11.75 -10.99
N VAL A 74 -3.58 12.67 -10.77
CA VAL A 74 -3.70 13.75 -9.77
C VAL A 74 -4.87 14.68 -10.10
N ILE A 75 -5.00 15.10 -11.36
CA ILE A 75 -6.09 15.99 -11.81
C ILE A 75 -7.44 15.29 -11.62
N VAL A 76 -7.57 14.05 -12.09
CA VAL A 76 -8.79 13.26 -11.93
C VAL A 76 -9.13 13.08 -10.45
N GLY A 77 -8.15 12.73 -9.62
CA GLY A 77 -8.33 12.53 -8.18
C GLY A 77 -8.78 13.79 -7.46
N ILE A 78 -8.16 14.94 -7.74
CA ILE A 78 -8.57 16.23 -7.16
C ILE A 78 -9.97 16.61 -7.62
N THR A 79 -10.27 16.52 -8.92
CA THR A 79 -11.60 16.85 -9.44
C THR A 79 -12.68 15.96 -8.82
N MET A 80 -12.43 14.66 -8.72
CA MET A 80 -13.36 13.71 -8.08
C MET A 80 -13.56 14.00 -6.61
N LEU A 81 -12.49 14.28 -5.88
CA LEU A 81 -12.57 14.66 -4.47
C LEU A 81 -13.40 15.94 -4.28
N VAL A 82 -13.16 16.97 -5.11
CA VAL A 82 -13.90 18.24 -5.08
C VAL A 82 -15.39 17.98 -5.32
N LEU A 83 -15.74 17.22 -6.36
CA LEU A 83 -17.13 16.95 -6.69
C LEU A 83 -17.82 16.12 -5.61
N SER A 84 -17.12 15.16 -5.01
CA SER A 84 -17.68 14.34 -3.94
C SER A 84 -17.98 15.16 -2.69
N LEU A 85 -17.10 16.10 -2.30
CA LEU A 85 -17.34 16.97 -1.14
C LEU A 85 -18.28 18.14 -1.44
N LEU A 86 -18.51 18.50 -2.70
CA LEU A 86 -19.52 19.49 -3.07
C LEU A 86 -20.94 18.96 -2.87
N GLU A 87 -21.16 17.66 -3.07
CA GLU A 87 -22.46 17.00 -2.82
C GLU A 87 -22.77 16.95 -1.31
N ASP A 88 -21.78 16.61 -0.48
CA ASP A 88 -21.95 16.42 0.97
C ASP A 88 -21.71 17.69 1.81
N GLY A 89 -21.21 18.77 1.19
CA GLY A 89 -20.76 19.99 1.85
C GLY A 89 -19.26 19.99 2.16
N ILE A 90 -18.55 21.06 1.77
CA ILE A 90 -17.10 21.11 1.91
C ILE A 90 -16.70 21.40 3.36
N ALA A 91 -16.27 20.37 4.06
CA ALA A 91 -15.47 20.51 5.27
C ALA A 91 -14.05 20.96 4.91
N THR A 92 -13.75 22.26 5.01
CA THR A 92 -12.44 22.83 4.64
C THR A 92 -11.27 22.18 5.37
N LEU A 93 -11.47 21.79 6.64
CA LEU A 93 -10.48 21.07 7.45
C LEU A 93 -10.15 19.68 6.88
N LEU A 94 -11.07 19.03 6.19
CA LEU A 94 -10.84 17.72 5.54
C LEU A 94 -10.36 17.89 4.08
N PHE A 95 -11.00 18.81 3.36
CA PHE A 95 -10.79 19.01 1.92
C PHE A 95 -9.38 19.50 1.58
N VAL A 96 -8.91 20.57 2.23
CA VAL A 96 -7.64 21.21 1.88
C VAL A 96 -6.45 20.27 2.08
N PRO A 97 -6.31 19.58 3.23
CA PRO A 97 -5.20 18.64 3.44
C PRO A 97 -5.21 17.45 2.48
N LEU A 98 -6.38 16.94 2.08
CA LEU A 98 -6.49 15.85 1.11
C LEU A 98 -6.06 16.28 -0.29
N VAL A 99 -6.48 17.46 -0.75
CA VAL A 99 -6.03 18.02 -2.05
C VAL A 99 -4.52 18.23 -2.04
N ILE A 100 -3.97 18.80 -0.96
CA ILE A 100 -2.52 18.98 -0.79
C ILE A 100 -1.81 17.63 -0.81
N ALA A 101 -2.33 16.61 -0.11
CA ALA A 101 -1.74 15.28 -0.11
C ALA A 101 -1.68 14.67 -1.52
N ILE A 102 -2.79 14.72 -2.28
CA ILE A 102 -2.83 14.21 -3.66
C ILE A 102 -1.82 14.97 -4.54
N ALA A 103 -1.80 16.30 -4.46
CA ALA A 103 -0.88 17.13 -5.23
C ALA A 103 0.61 16.86 -4.89
N VAL A 104 0.94 16.76 -3.60
CA VAL A 104 2.31 16.49 -3.13
C VAL A 104 2.77 15.10 -3.53
N LEU A 105 1.92 14.08 -3.37
CA LEU A 105 2.24 12.71 -3.80
C LEU A 105 2.49 12.64 -5.30
N GLY A 106 1.64 13.29 -6.10
CA GLY A 106 1.80 13.42 -7.54
C GLY A 106 3.08 14.13 -7.94
N GLY A 107 3.34 15.31 -7.38
CA GLY A 107 4.54 16.10 -7.63
C GLY A 107 5.83 15.36 -7.26
N CYS A 108 5.83 14.68 -6.11
CA CYS A 108 6.95 13.84 -5.66
C CYS A 108 7.19 12.66 -6.61
N ALA A 109 6.13 11.99 -7.05
CA ALA A 109 6.23 10.91 -8.02
C ALA A 109 6.81 11.40 -9.36
N ILE A 110 6.34 12.54 -9.88
CA ILE A 110 6.89 13.18 -11.09
C ILE A 110 8.37 13.52 -10.91
N ALA A 111 8.74 14.15 -9.79
CA ALA A 111 10.13 14.49 -9.48
C ALA A 111 11.05 13.25 -9.49
N LEU A 112 10.59 12.14 -8.92
CA LEU A 112 11.31 10.86 -8.90
C LEU A 112 11.46 10.23 -10.30
N VAL A 113 10.50 10.44 -11.19
CA VAL A 113 10.59 9.99 -12.60
C VAL A 113 11.60 10.83 -13.38
N ILE A 114 11.70 12.13 -13.09
CA ILE A 114 12.63 13.05 -13.77
C ILE A 114 14.06 12.85 -13.28
N ARG A 115 14.28 12.84 -11.96
CA ARG A 115 15.60 12.66 -11.35
C ARG A 115 15.52 11.79 -10.11
N ARG A 116 16.19 10.64 -10.17
CA ARG A 116 16.32 9.70 -9.05
C ARG A 116 17.69 9.83 -8.38
N THR A 117 17.88 10.89 -7.61
CA THR A 117 19.07 11.07 -6.77
C THR A 117 18.70 10.89 -5.28
N ARG A 118 19.69 10.58 -4.42
CA ARG A 118 19.43 10.41 -2.97
C ARG A 118 18.74 11.64 -2.35
N PRO A 119 19.14 12.90 -2.65
CA PRO A 119 18.45 14.07 -2.13
C PRO A 119 16.98 14.14 -2.57
N VAL A 120 16.69 13.90 -3.85
CA VAL A 120 15.31 13.92 -4.37
C VAL A 120 14.47 12.85 -3.70
N LEU A 121 15.03 11.67 -3.45
CA LEU A 121 14.33 10.59 -2.75
C LEU A 121 14.00 10.94 -1.30
N ILE A 122 14.94 11.53 -0.57
CA ILE A 122 14.72 11.97 0.82
C ILE A 122 13.65 13.06 0.86
N VAL A 123 13.78 14.10 0.01
CA VAL A 123 12.81 15.19 -0.06
C VAL A 123 11.42 14.67 -0.44
N ALA A 124 11.32 13.83 -1.48
CA ALA A 124 10.05 13.25 -1.90
C ALA A 124 9.40 12.40 -0.79
N ALA A 125 10.19 11.60 -0.07
CA ALA A 125 9.70 10.79 1.04
C ALA A 125 9.24 11.66 2.22
N CYS A 126 10.02 12.67 2.60
CA CYS A 126 9.66 13.59 3.68
C CYS A 126 8.39 14.40 3.35
N LEU A 127 8.30 14.98 2.15
CA LEU A 127 7.13 15.74 1.72
C LEU A 127 5.87 14.87 1.63
N SER A 128 5.99 13.68 1.02
CA SER A 128 4.87 12.72 0.93
C SER A 128 4.41 12.29 2.32
N GLY A 129 5.35 11.95 3.20
CA GLY A 129 5.05 11.57 4.58
C GLY A 129 4.37 12.70 5.37
N ALA A 130 4.91 13.92 5.28
CA ALA A 130 4.33 15.09 5.94
C ALA A 130 2.92 15.40 5.45
N ALA A 131 2.67 15.32 4.14
CA ALA A 131 1.36 15.60 3.56
C ALA A 131 0.31 14.53 3.96
N VAL A 132 0.69 13.25 3.97
CA VAL A 132 -0.19 12.17 4.44
C VAL A 132 -0.47 12.32 5.94
N ILE A 133 0.54 12.60 6.76
CA ILE A 133 0.35 12.82 8.21
C ILE A 133 -0.57 14.02 8.45
N ALA A 134 -0.37 15.14 7.74
CA ALA A 134 -1.22 16.31 7.86
C ALA A 134 -2.67 15.98 7.50
N ALA A 135 -2.92 15.26 6.40
CA ALA A 135 -4.25 14.81 6.02
C ALA A 135 -4.90 13.92 7.09
N LEU A 136 -4.15 12.96 7.63
CA LEU A 136 -4.64 12.07 8.70
C LEU A 136 -4.90 12.81 10.01
N VAL A 137 -4.07 13.78 10.38
CA VAL A 137 -4.26 14.60 11.59
C VAL A 137 -5.50 15.49 11.43
N CYS A 138 -5.65 16.17 10.30
CA CYS A 138 -6.81 17.01 10.05
C CYS A 138 -8.11 16.20 9.96
N MET A 139 -8.07 15.02 9.34
CA MET A 139 -9.16 14.04 9.41
C MET A 139 -9.45 13.65 10.86
N GLY A 140 -8.38 13.38 11.63
CA GLY A 140 -8.41 13.09 13.06
C GLY A 140 -9.19 14.12 13.87
N VAL A 141 -8.82 15.39 13.71
CA VAL A 141 -9.42 16.54 14.39
C VAL A 141 -10.86 16.75 13.92
N TYR A 142 -11.10 16.71 12.61
CA TYR A 142 -12.45 16.92 12.06
C TYR A 142 -13.45 15.92 12.62
N TYR A 143 -13.13 14.62 12.56
CA TYR A 143 -14.03 13.61 13.07
C TYR A 143 -14.07 13.61 14.60
N GLY A 144 -12.94 13.84 15.29
CA GLY A 144 -12.94 13.97 16.75
C GLY A 144 -13.81 15.11 17.28
N GLN A 145 -13.92 16.22 16.55
CA GLN A 145 -14.76 17.37 16.95
C GLN A 145 -16.24 17.18 16.59
N ASN A 146 -16.54 16.48 15.50
CA ASN A 146 -17.90 16.37 14.98
C ASN A 146 -18.65 15.11 15.44
N ILE A 147 -17.95 14.08 15.94
CA ILE A 147 -18.61 12.86 16.39
C ILE A 147 -19.44 13.08 17.66
N ASP A 148 -19.03 14.00 18.54
CA ASP A 148 -19.72 14.24 19.80
C ASP A 148 -21.02 15.07 19.61
N ALA A 149 -21.25 15.61 18.41
CA ALA A 149 -22.38 16.49 18.08
C ALA A 149 -23.19 16.00 16.88
N ASP A 150 -23.01 14.76 16.43
CA ASP A 150 -23.67 14.25 15.22
C ASP A 150 -25.15 13.87 15.42
N GLY A 151 -25.59 13.70 16.67
CA GLY A 151 -26.96 13.35 17.03
C GLY A 151 -27.40 11.94 16.60
N TYR A 152 -26.50 11.15 16.03
CA TYR A 152 -26.80 9.81 15.49
C TYR A 152 -25.86 8.73 16.01
N TYR A 153 -24.54 8.86 15.79
CA TYR A 153 -23.58 7.88 16.31
C TYR A 153 -23.28 8.11 17.80
N ASN A 154 -23.43 9.34 18.27
CA ASN A 154 -23.50 9.69 19.68
C ASN A 154 -24.81 10.43 19.98
N SER A 155 -25.77 9.73 20.58
CA SER A 155 -27.08 10.29 20.92
C SER A 155 -27.54 9.81 22.29
N GLU A 156 -27.83 10.76 23.17
CA GLU A 156 -28.44 10.49 24.48
C GLU A 156 -29.87 9.97 24.35
N GLU A 157 -30.58 10.35 23.29
CA GLU A 157 -31.98 9.95 23.06
C GLU A 157 -32.10 8.48 22.65
N THR A 158 -31.23 8.03 21.74
CA THR A 158 -31.23 6.62 21.27
C THR A 158 -30.32 5.72 22.12
N GLY A 159 -29.44 6.30 22.93
CA GLY A 159 -28.40 5.60 23.68
C GLY A 159 -27.23 5.12 22.82
N ALA A 160 -27.12 5.57 21.57
CA ALA A 160 -25.98 5.28 20.71
C ALA A 160 -24.71 5.96 21.23
N GLN A 161 -23.61 5.20 21.34
CA GLN A 161 -22.35 5.71 21.87
C GLN A 161 -21.13 5.09 21.18
N VAL A 162 -20.23 5.95 20.70
CA VAL A 162 -18.91 5.57 20.18
C VAL A 162 -17.95 5.38 21.35
N ASN A 163 -17.42 4.17 21.52
CA ASN A 163 -16.44 3.88 22.57
C ASN A 163 -15.01 4.16 22.09
N GLN A 164 -14.60 5.43 22.22
CA GLN A 164 -13.30 5.91 21.74
C GLN A 164 -12.11 5.13 22.35
N ILE A 165 -12.14 4.87 23.66
CA ILE A 165 -11.05 4.18 24.37
C ILE A 165 -10.85 2.77 23.81
N VAL A 166 -11.94 2.03 23.62
CA VAL A 166 -11.87 0.66 23.10
C VAL A 166 -11.49 0.65 21.62
N LEU A 167 -11.92 1.62 20.82
CA LEU A 167 -11.50 1.75 19.41
C LEU A 167 -9.98 1.98 19.28
N TYR A 168 -9.41 2.94 20.01
CA TYR A 168 -7.96 3.16 19.99
C TYR A 168 -7.20 1.94 20.48
N THR A 169 -7.65 1.33 21.59
CA THR A 169 -6.99 0.15 22.14
C THR A 169 -7.05 -1.04 21.17
N SER A 170 -8.21 -1.33 20.59
CA SER A 170 -8.39 -2.44 19.63
C SER A 170 -7.61 -2.23 18.33
N SER A 171 -7.60 -1.01 17.78
CA SER A 171 -6.82 -0.69 16.57
C SER A 171 -5.32 -0.90 16.79
N ILE A 172 -4.77 -0.43 17.91
CA ILE A 172 -3.35 -0.59 18.27
C ILE A 172 -3.01 -2.07 18.51
N VAL A 173 -3.84 -2.77 19.29
CA VAL A 173 -3.60 -4.18 19.61
C VAL A 173 -3.65 -5.04 18.35
N LEU A 174 -4.66 -4.85 17.49
CA LEU A 174 -4.80 -5.65 16.28
C LEU A 174 -3.69 -5.36 15.27
N LEU A 175 -3.31 -4.09 15.10
CA LEU A 175 -2.15 -3.71 14.30
C LEU A 175 -0.87 -4.36 14.82
N ALA A 176 -0.63 -4.33 16.14
CA ALA A 176 0.52 -4.96 16.76
C ALA A 176 0.54 -6.48 16.52
N VAL A 177 -0.60 -7.16 16.67
CA VAL A 177 -0.75 -8.59 16.36
C VAL A 177 -0.40 -8.87 14.90
N ILE A 178 -0.94 -8.10 13.95
CA ILE A 178 -0.67 -8.27 12.51
C ILE A 178 0.83 -8.05 12.21
N VAL A 179 1.44 -7.02 12.79
CA VAL A 179 2.87 -6.74 12.63
C VAL A 179 3.71 -7.88 13.19
N ILE A 180 3.41 -8.36 14.40
CA ILE A 180 4.08 -9.50 15.04
C ILE A 180 3.96 -10.74 14.15
N LEU A 181 2.76 -11.07 13.65
CA LEU A 181 2.57 -12.17 12.70
C LEU A 181 3.41 -11.98 11.43
N GLY A 182 3.47 -10.75 10.91
CA GLY A 182 4.30 -10.36 9.78
C GLY A 182 5.79 -10.66 10.00
N PHE A 183 6.33 -10.41 11.19
CA PHE A 183 7.73 -10.69 11.52
C PHE A 183 7.99 -12.16 11.90
N VAL A 184 7.09 -12.80 12.66
CA VAL A 184 7.26 -14.17 13.15
C VAL A 184 7.17 -15.19 12.00
N PHE A 185 6.28 -14.96 11.03
CA PHE A 185 6.07 -15.90 9.93
C PHE A 185 6.87 -15.57 8.67
N ASP A 186 7.51 -14.40 8.60
CA ASP A 186 8.39 -14.06 7.49
C ASP A 186 9.75 -14.78 7.63
N LYS A 187 9.90 -15.87 6.87
CA LYS A 187 11.16 -16.64 6.81
C LYS A 187 12.13 -16.11 5.76
N GLY A 188 11.77 -15.05 5.04
CA GLY A 188 12.61 -14.44 4.02
C GLY A 188 13.69 -13.55 4.61
N LYS A 189 14.97 -13.84 4.34
CA LYS A 189 16.09 -12.94 4.71
C LYS A 189 16.24 -11.73 3.77
N ARG A 190 15.41 -11.63 2.72
CA ARG A 190 15.50 -10.56 1.71
C ARG A 190 14.66 -9.35 2.13
N GLY A 191 15.32 -8.20 2.29
CA GLY A 191 14.65 -6.90 2.44
C GLY A 191 13.80 -6.50 1.23
N PHE A 192 13.22 -5.30 1.27
CA PHE A 192 12.47 -4.73 0.15
C PHE A 192 13.45 -4.38 -0.99
N ASP A 193 13.45 -5.20 -2.05
CA ASP A 193 14.22 -4.97 -3.27
C ASP A 193 13.33 -4.35 -4.36
N SER A 194 13.94 -3.72 -5.37
CA SER A 194 13.22 -3.05 -6.46
C SER A 194 12.21 -3.95 -7.16
N LYS A 195 12.51 -5.25 -7.28
CA LYS A 195 11.59 -6.23 -7.88
C LYS A 195 10.37 -6.47 -7.01
N SER A 196 10.53 -6.76 -5.71
CA SER A 196 9.36 -6.95 -4.83
C SER A 196 8.52 -5.69 -4.69
N ILE A 197 9.10 -4.49 -4.78
CA ILE A 197 8.33 -3.25 -4.79
C ILE A 197 7.52 -3.11 -6.09
N ALA A 198 8.11 -3.43 -7.24
CA ALA A 198 7.40 -3.39 -8.52
C ALA A 198 6.22 -4.38 -8.57
N TYR A 199 6.41 -5.61 -8.08
CA TYR A 199 5.33 -6.58 -7.97
C TYR A 199 4.27 -6.15 -6.95
N ALA A 200 4.65 -5.51 -5.84
CA ALA A 200 3.68 -4.94 -4.89
C ALA A 200 2.79 -3.92 -5.59
N ALA A 201 3.37 -2.97 -6.31
CA ALA A 201 2.62 -1.93 -7.03
C ALA A 201 1.65 -2.54 -8.05
N VAL A 202 2.08 -3.55 -8.82
CA VAL A 202 1.21 -4.23 -9.79
C VAL A 202 0.07 -4.98 -9.10
N CYS A 203 0.36 -5.73 -8.03
CA CYS A 203 -0.65 -6.49 -7.30
C CYS A 203 -1.65 -5.56 -6.57
N ILE A 204 -1.17 -4.48 -5.95
CA ILE A 204 -2.02 -3.47 -5.32
C ILE A 204 -2.92 -2.81 -6.37
N ALA A 205 -2.37 -2.38 -7.51
CA ALA A 205 -3.14 -1.77 -8.58
C ALA A 205 -4.18 -2.74 -9.17
N MET A 206 -3.83 -4.02 -9.35
CA MET A 206 -4.75 -5.05 -9.81
C MET A 206 -5.86 -5.32 -8.79
N SER A 207 -5.52 -5.43 -7.50
CA SER A 207 -6.49 -5.55 -6.41
C SER A 207 -7.41 -4.35 -6.31
N PHE A 208 -6.92 -3.15 -6.62
CA PHE A 208 -7.70 -1.92 -6.62
C PHE A 208 -8.60 -1.81 -7.84
N ALA A 209 -8.15 -2.22 -9.02
CA ALA A 209 -9.00 -2.29 -10.20
C ALA A 209 -10.13 -3.32 -10.00
N LEU A 210 -9.82 -4.49 -9.45
CA LEU A 210 -10.81 -5.55 -9.20
C LEU A 210 -11.82 -5.18 -8.09
N SER A 211 -11.50 -4.27 -7.17
CA SER A 211 -12.45 -3.85 -6.13
C SER A 211 -13.58 -2.96 -6.64
N TYR A 212 -13.46 -2.42 -7.86
CA TYR A 212 -14.59 -1.78 -8.54
C TYR A 212 -15.58 -2.80 -9.13
N ILE A 213 -15.15 -4.04 -9.39
CA ILE A 213 -16.02 -5.10 -9.89
C ILE A 213 -16.68 -5.80 -8.70
N ARG A 214 -17.78 -5.20 -8.22
CA ARG A 214 -18.55 -5.66 -7.06
C ARG A 214 -19.75 -6.48 -7.53
N ILE A 215 -19.88 -7.67 -6.96
CA ILE A 215 -21.05 -8.54 -7.14
C ILE A 215 -22.19 -8.03 -6.24
N VAL A 216 -21.86 -7.65 -5.01
CA VAL A 216 -22.79 -7.09 -4.03
C VAL A 216 -22.13 -5.89 -3.35
N LYS A 217 -22.85 -4.78 -3.23
CA LYS A 217 -22.48 -3.61 -2.41
C LYS A 217 -23.42 -3.55 -1.22
N LEU A 218 -22.89 -3.46 -0.01
CA LEU A 218 -23.69 -3.36 1.21
C LEU A 218 -23.95 -1.89 1.58
N PRO A 219 -25.06 -1.58 2.27
CA PRO A 219 -25.51 -0.21 2.50
C PRO A 219 -24.60 0.61 3.43
N GLN A 220 -23.97 0.00 4.44
CA GLN A 220 -23.07 0.67 5.40
C GLN A 220 -21.60 0.43 5.02
N GLY A 221 -21.33 0.33 3.73
CA GLY A 221 -20.03 -0.04 3.19
C GLY A 221 -19.77 -1.56 3.25
N GLY A 222 -18.67 -1.97 2.64
CA GLY A 222 -18.38 -3.37 2.38
C GLY A 222 -18.92 -3.84 1.03
N SER A 223 -18.23 -4.80 0.43
CA SER A 223 -18.64 -5.38 -0.84
C SER A 223 -18.10 -6.80 -0.99
N ILE A 224 -18.81 -7.59 -1.80
CA ILE A 224 -18.36 -8.88 -2.28
C ILE A 224 -17.86 -8.66 -3.71
N THR A 225 -16.59 -8.97 -3.96
CA THR A 225 -15.90 -8.64 -5.22
C THR A 225 -15.51 -9.89 -6.01
N VAL A 226 -15.12 -9.71 -7.27
CA VAL A 226 -14.60 -10.81 -8.11
C VAL A 226 -13.13 -11.09 -7.77
N ALA A 227 -12.89 -11.60 -6.55
CA ALA A 227 -11.57 -11.95 -6.03
C ALA A 227 -10.56 -10.78 -5.97
N SER A 228 -11.01 -9.57 -5.61
CA SER A 228 -10.14 -8.37 -5.58
C SER A 228 -8.93 -8.51 -4.65
N LEU A 229 -9.04 -9.27 -3.57
CA LEU A 229 -7.93 -9.51 -2.63
C LEU A 229 -6.90 -10.53 -3.12
N LEU A 230 -7.21 -11.31 -4.15
CA LEU A 230 -6.35 -12.40 -4.60
C LEU A 230 -4.96 -11.94 -5.07
N PRO A 231 -4.81 -10.89 -5.90
CA PRO A 231 -3.48 -10.40 -6.30
C PRO A 231 -2.61 -10.00 -5.11
N LEU A 232 -3.18 -9.34 -4.10
CA LEU A 232 -2.49 -8.96 -2.86
C LEU A 232 -2.07 -10.20 -2.04
N MET A 233 -2.94 -11.20 -1.93
CA MET A 233 -2.60 -12.46 -1.24
C MET A 233 -1.51 -13.26 -1.99
N ILE A 234 -1.55 -13.27 -3.32
CA ILE A 234 -0.49 -13.85 -4.16
C ILE A 234 0.85 -13.13 -3.91
N TYR A 235 0.84 -11.79 -3.84
CA TYR A 235 2.04 -11.02 -3.52
C TYR A 235 2.63 -11.41 -2.16
N SER A 236 1.79 -11.49 -1.13
CA SER A 236 2.20 -11.93 0.21
C SER A 236 2.81 -13.34 0.17
N TYR A 237 2.19 -14.26 -0.55
CA TYR A 237 2.69 -15.62 -0.72
C TYR A 237 4.06 -15.65 -1.42
N MET A 238 4.24 -14.83 -2.47
CA MET A 238 5.46 -14.84 -3.30
C MET A 238 6.67 -14.18 -2.61
N PHE A 239 6.43 -13.10 -1.86
CA PHE A 239 7.50 -12.22 -1.37
C PHE A 239 7.63 -12.20 0.16
N GLY A 240 6.75 -12.90 0.87
CA GLY A 240 6.78 -13.05 2.32
C GLY A 240 5.75 -12.19 3.04
N THR A 241 5.34 -12.68 4.22
CA THR A 241 4.28 -12.11 5.04
C THR A 241 4.54 -10.65 5.42
N LYS A 242 5.77 -10.29 5.80
CA LYS A 242 6.12 -8.91 6.17
C LYS A 242 5.85 -7.91 5.04
N LYS A 243 6.23 -8.28 3.81
CA LYS A 243 6.00 -7.44 2.62
C LYS A 243 4.51 -7.42 2.27
N GLY A 244 3.83 -8.56 2.41
CA GLY A 244 2.38 -8.67 2.26
C GLY A 244 1.61 -7.75 3.20
N VAL A 245 1.95 -7.74 4.50
CA VAL A 245 1.36 -6.84 5.50
C VAL A 245 1.54 -5.38 5.11
N PHE A 246 2.75 -4.99 4.70
CA PHE A 246 2.99 -3.61 4.24
C PHE A 246 2.21 -3.26 2.97
N ALA A 247 2.14 -4.17 1.99
CA ALA A 247 1.33 -3.97 0.79
C ALA A 247 -0.17 -3.88 1.12
N GLY A 248 -0.64 -4.66 2.10
CA GLY A 248 -2.01 -4.61 2.62
C GLY A 248 -2.33 -3.28 3.29
N LEU A 249 -1.39 -2.72 4.05
CA LEU A 249 -1.52 -1.38 4.63
C LEU A 249 -1.74 -0.32 3.54
N VAL A 250 -0.89 -0.32 2.51
CA VAL A 250 -1.01 0.63 1.38
C VAL A 250 -2.33 0.42 0.64
N TYR A 251 -2.72 -0.83 0.40
CA TYR A 251 -4.00 -1.15 -0.22
C TYR A 251 -5.19 -0.67 0.62
N GLY A 252 -5.13 -0.79 1.95
CA GLY A 252 -6.17 -0.28 2.84
C GLY A 252 -6.33 1.24 2.75
N VAL A 253 -5.23 2.00 2.67
CA VAL A 253 -5.29 3.45 2.43
C VAL A 253 -5.97 3.75 1.09
N LEU A 254 -5.65 3.01 0.02
CA LEU A 254 -6.32 3.19 -1.26
C LEU A 254 -7.82 2.87 -1.19
N GLN A 255 -8.20 1.84 -0.43
CA GLN A 255 -9.61 1.50 -0.22
C GLN A 255 -10.38 2.60 0.50
N ALA A 256 -9.76 3.28 1.45
CA ALA A 256 -10.37 4.44 2.09
C ALA A 256 -10.58 5.62 1.14
N VAL A 257 -9.72 5.77 0.12
CA VAL A 257 -9.91 6.78 -0.93
C VAL A 257 -11.04 6.38 -1.89
N GLN A 258 -11.22 5.09 -2.15
CA GLN A 258 -12.25 4.58 -3.06
C GLN A 258 -13.65 4.71 -2.49
N ASP A 259 -13.89 4.15 -1.30
CA ASP A 259 -15.19 4.12 -0.64
C ASP A 259 -15.02 4.57 0.82
N PRO A 260 -14.81 5.88 1.07
CA PRO A 260 -14.69 6.41 2.43
C PRO A 260 -16.01 6.31 3.19
N TRP A 261 -15.98 5.66 4.35
CA TRP A 261 -17.01 5.65 5.38
C TRP A 261 -16.32 5.83 6.72
N ILE A 262 -16.06 7.09 7.05
CA ILE A 262 -15.20 7.46 8.17
C ILE A 262 -16.03 8.30 9.12
N ILE A 263 -16.13 7.82 10.35
CA ILE A 263 -16.80 8.55 11.44
C ILE A 263 -15.82 8.80 12.59
N HIS A 264 -14.80 7.95 12.78
CA HIS A 264 -13.82 8.09 13.84
C HIS A 264 -12.41 7.67 13.36
N PRO A 265 -11.31 8.30 13.81
CA PRO A 265 -9.96 8.01 13.32
C PRO A 265 -9.48 6.58 13.61
N ALA A 266 -9.79 6.05 14.79
CA ALA A 266 -9.46 4.66 15.11
C ALA A 266 -10.35 3.64 14.38
N GLN A 267 -11.59 4.02 14.04
CA GLN A 267 -12.45 3.22 13.17
C GLN A 267 -11.88 3.16 11.76
N PHE A 268 -11.42 4.30 11.21
CA PHE A 268 -10.71 4.33 9.94
C PHE A 268 -9.52 3.36 9.91
N LEU A 269 -8.72 3.31 10.98
CA LEU A 269 -7.62 2.35 11.05
C LEU A 269 -8.15 0.91 10.96
N LEU A 270 -9.16 0.56 11.77
CA LEU A 270 -9.74 -0.78 11.81
C LEU A 270 -10.37 -1.20 10.48
N ASP A 271 -11.13 -0.33 9.81
CA ASP A 271 -11.83 -0.69 8.58
C ASP A 271 -10.98 -0.63 7.32
N TYR A 272 -9.85 0.09 7.37
CA TYR A 272 -8.99 0.30 6.22
C TYR A 272 -7.56 -0.23 6.48
N PRO A 273 -6.52 0.57 6.80
CA PRO A 273 -5.15 0.07 6.90
C PRO A 273 -4.98 -1.24 7.70
N VAL A 274 -5.62 -1.38 8.87
CA VAL A 274 -5.45 -2.55 9.74
C VAL A 274 -6.16 -3.78 9.16
N ALA A 275 -7.42 -3.65 8.75
CA ALA A 275 -8.16 -4.74 8.09
C ALA A 275 -7.41 -5.31 6.88
N PHE A 276 -6.93 -4.44 5.98
CA PHE A 276 -6.24 -4.87 4.77
C PHE A 276 -4.78 -5.30 5.02
N SER A 277 -4.11 -4.76 6.04
CA SER A 277 -2.83 -5.30 6.54
C SER A 277 -2.99 -6.75 6.99
N GLY A 278 -4.13 -7.06 7.63
CA GLY A 278 -4.52 -8.42 8.02
C GLY A 278 -4.54 -9.38 6.84
N ILE A 279 -5.07 -8.99 5.67
CA ILE A 279 -5.03 -9.81 4.45
C ILE A 279 -3.59 -10.11 4.01
N GLY A 280 -2.67 -9.18 4.26
CA GLY A 280 -1.25 -9.33 4.01
C GLY A 280 -0.59 -10.51 4.74
N VAL A 281 -1.24 -11.11 5.75
CA VAL A 281 -0.73 -12.31 6.41
C VAL A 281 -0.90 -13.60 5.60
N ALA A 282 -1.62 -13.56 4.47
CA ALA A 282 -1.96 -14.75 3.68
C ALA A 282 -0.75 -15.57 3.19
N GLY A 283 0.45 -14.97 3.12
CA GLY A 283 1.69 -15.67 2.80
C GLY A 283 2.32 -16.47 3.95
N MET A 284 1.78 -16.44 5.18
CA MET A 284 2.43 -17.01 6.38
C MET A 284 2.77 -18.50 6.27
N PHE A 285 2.03 -19.27 5.47
CA PHE A 285 2.26 -20.69 5.29
C PHE A 285 3.06 -21.06 4.04
N ALA A 286 3.48 -20.09 3.21
CA ALA A 286 4.13 -20.32 1.91
C ALA A 286 5.41 -21.18 2.00
N HIS A 287 6.08 -21.18 3.14
CA HIS A 287 7.32 -21.95 3.40
C HIS A 287 7.15 -23.08 4.42
N THR A 288 5.92 -23.58 4.59
CA THR A 288 5.64 -24.69 5.52
C THR A 288 6.04 -26.02 4.89
N LYS A 289 7.16 -26.62 5.33
CA LYS A 289 7.71 -27.89 4.80
C LYS A 289 6.67 -29.02 4.71
N LYS A 290 5.83 -29.18 5.73
CA LYS A 290 4.77 -30.22 5.77
C LYS A 290 3.73 -30.08 4.66
N LEU A 291 3.57 -28.88 4.10
CA LEU A 291 2.56 -28.55 3.09
C LEU A 291 3.18 -28.19 1.72
N GLU A 292 4.48 -28.41 1.52
CA GLU A 292 5.20 -27.98 0.32
C GLU A 292 4.64 -28.59 -0.99
N LYS A 293 4.04 -29.78 -0.89
CA LYS A 293 3.38 -30.46 -2.02
C LYS A 293 1.94 -29.96 -2.27
N LEU A 294 1.40 -29.13 -1.39
CA LEU A 294 0.02 -28.64 -1.40
C LEU A 294 -0.02 -27.10 -1.31
N PRO A 295 0.54 -26.38 -2.29
CA PRO A 295 0.60 -24.91 -2.27
C PRO A 295 -0.79 -24.25 -2.21
N GLN A 296 -1.81 -24.88 -2.79
CA GLN A 296 -3.20 -24.44 -2.69
C GLN A 296 -3.72 -24.48 -1.25
N VAL A 297 -3.28 -25.45 -0.45
CA VAL A 297 -3.63 -25.54 0.98
C VAL A 297 -2.85 -24.51 1.80
N GLN A 298 -1.56 -24.30 1.49
CA GLN A 298 -0.76 -23.24 2.10
C GLN A 298 -1.42 -21.87 1.91
N PHE A 299 -1.82 -21.57 0.67
CA PHE A 299 -2.52 -20.34 0.32
C PHE A 299 -3.86 -20.23 1.04
N ALA A 300 -4.72 -21.27 0.96
CA ALA A 300 -6.05 -21.24 1.56
C ALA A 300 -6.01 -21.04 3.08
N LEU A 301 -5.11 -21.74 3.79
CA LEU A 301 -4.95 -21.56 5.23
C LEU A 301 -4.53 -20.13 5.58
N GLY A 302 -3.62 -19.54 4.80
CA GLY A 302 -3.18 -18.17 5.03
C GLY A 302 -4.29 -17.16 4.76
N ALA A 303 -5.05 -17.36 3.68
CA ALA A 303 -6.20 -16.53 3.33
C ALA A 303 -7.30 -16.58 4.41
N VAL A 304 -7.55 -17.75 5.01
CA VAL A 304 -8.47 -17.90 6.15
C VAL A 304 -7.99 -17.07 7.34
N VAL A 305 -6.71 -17.16 7.72
CA VAL A 305 -6.17 -16.37 8.83
C VAL A 305 -6.27 -14.86 8.54
N GLY A 306 -5.94 -14.44 7.31
CA GLY A 306 -6.09 -13.04 6.91
C GLY A 306 -7.53 -12.56 6.96
N SER A 307 -8.49 -13.39 6.54
CA SER A 307 -9.92 -13.10 6.63
C SER A 307 -10.41 -12.98 8.07
N VAL A 308 -9.95 -13.84 8.98
CA VAL A 308 -10.30 -13.74 10.40
C VAL A 308 -9.79 -12.43 11.00
N LEU A 309 -8.57 -12.00 10.65
CA LEU A 309 -8.03 -10.71 11.12
C LEU A 309 -8.82 -9.53 10.55
N ARG A 310 -9.16 -9.56 9.26
CA ARG A 310 -10.02 -8.54 8.62
C ARG A 310 -11.40 -8.48 9.26
N PHE A 311 -12.02 -9.64 9.47
CA PHE A 311 -13.34 -9.75 10.10
C PHE A 311 -13.32 -9.27 11.55
N ALA A 312 -12.27 -9.62 12.32
CA ALA A 312 -12.09 -9.11 13.67
C ALA A 312 -11.98 -7.57 13.69
N ALA A 313 -11.23 -6.99 12.76
CA ALA A 313 -11.12 -5.53 12.65
C ALA A 313 -12.48 -4.87 12.42
N HIS A 314 -13.25 -5.39 11.45
CA HIS A 314 -14.57 -4.87 11.12
C HIS A 314 -15.62 -5.12 12.22
N ILE A 315 -15.54 -6.24 12.95
CA ILE A 315 -16.41 -6.45 14.12
C ILE A 315 -16.14 -5.40 15.18
N LEU A 316 -14.87 -5.18 15.54
CA LEU A 316 -14.49 -4.22 16.57
C LEU A 316 -14.90 -2.80 16.16
N SER A 317 -14.72 -2.44 14.89
CA SER A 317 -15.26 -1.21 14.34
C SER A 317 -16.79 -1.13 14.46
N GLY A 318 -17.50 -2.16 13.97
CA GLY A 318 -18.96 -2.22 14.00
C GLY A 318 -19.56 -2.11 15.40
N VAL A 319 -18.92 -2.75 16.38
CA VAL A 319 -19.41 -2.74 17.77
C VAL A 319 -19.17 -1.39 18.44
N PHE A 320 -17.99 -0.81 18.27
CA PHE A 320 -17.57 0.35 19.06
C PHE A 320 -17.69 1.69 18.35
N ALA A 321 -17.94 1.71 17.04
CA ALA A 321 -18.17 2.91 16.24
C ALA A 321 -19.59 2.98 15.66
N PHE A 322 -20.20 1.84 15.33
CA PHE A 322 -21.45 1.78 14.56
C PHE A 322 -22.64 1.20 15.34
N SER A 323 -22.69 1.41 16.66
CA SER A 323 -23.77 0.87 17.51
C SER A 323 -25.15 1.42 17.14
N ALA A 324 -25.22 2.65 16.60
CA ALA A 324 -26.45 3.30 16.16
C ALA A 324 -27.25 2.42 15.19
N TYR A 325 -26.59 1.78 14.22
CA TYR A 325 -27.27 0.89 13.27
C TYR A 325 -27.92 -0.32 13.92
N ALA A 326 -27.32 -0.85 14.99
CA ALA A 326 -27.90 -1.96 15.72
C ALA A 326 -29.15 -1.52 16.49
N ILE A 327 -29.11 -0.32 17.08
CA ILE A 327 -30.24 0.28 17.81
C ILE A 327 -31.41 0.53 16.86
N ASP A 328 -31.17 1.09 15.67
CA ASP A 328 -32.20 1.30 14.64
C ASP A 328 -32.91 0.01 14.21
N LYS A 329 -32.20 -1.13 14.31
CA LYS A 329 -32.75 -2.46 14.00
C LYS A 329 -33.30 -3.19 15.23
N GLY A 330 -33.25 -2.59 16.41
CA GLY A 330 -33.65 -3.22 17.67
C GLY A 330 -32.82 -4.46 18.01
N MET A 331 -31.56 -4.51 17.55
CA MET A 331 -30.67 -5.66 17.68
C MET A 331 -29.56 -5.39 18.70
N ASN A 332 -29.07 -6.46 19.33
CA ASN A 332 -27.84 -6.38 20.11
C ASN A 332 -26.66 -6.00 19.19
N THR A 333 -25.85 -5.03 19.62
CA THR A 333 -24.73 -4.48 18.86
C THR A 333 -23.70 -5.51 18.40
N TRP A 334 -23.37 -6.50 19.25
CA TRP A 334 -22.43 -7.56 18.87
C TRP A 334 -23.01 -8.49 17.82
N ILE A 335 -24.28 -8.88 17.97
CA ILE A 335 -24.97 -9.73 17.00
C ILE A 335 -25.08 -9.00 15.66
N TYR A 336 -25.46 -7.72 15.69
CA TYR A 336 -25.55 -6.88 14.50
C TYR A 336 -24.21 -6.79 13.77
N SER A 337 -23.14 -6.41 14.48
CA SER A 337 -21.81 -6.27 13.90
C SER A 337 -21.27 -7.60 13.34
N LEU A 338 -21.49 -8.71 14.04
CA LEU A 338 -21.09 -10.04 13.58
C LEU A 338 -21.83 -10.45 12.31
N ALA A 339 -23.15 -10.24 12.28
CA ALA A 339 -23.99 -10.59 11.14
C ALA A 339 -23.66 -9.71 9.93
N TYR A 340 -23.61 -8.38 10.12
CA TYR A 340 -23.31 -7.43 9.04
C TYR A 340 -21.96 -7.73 8.40
N ASN A 341 -20.89 -7.85 9.20
CA ASN A 341 -19.52 -8.01 8.69
C ASN A 341 -19.23 -9.42 8.13
N SER A 342 -20.16 -10.36 8.26
CA SER A 342 -19.99 -11.75 7.78
C SER A 342 -19.79 -11.83 6.26
N PHE A 343 -20.14 -10.77 5.51
CA PHE A 343 -19.86 -10.63 4.07
C PHE A 343 -18.37 -10.84 3.73
N VAL A 344 -17.46 -10.54 4.67
CA VAL A 344 -16.01 -10.76 4.51
C VAL A 344 -15.72 -12.23 4.19
N PHE A 345 -16.47 -13.18 4.75
CA PHE A 345 -16.29 -14.59 4.48
C PHE A 345 -16.76 -14.98 3.08
N ALA A 346 -17.81 -14.35 2.55
CA ALA A 346 -18.23 -14.56 1.17
C ALA A 346 -17.20 -13.97 0.18
N ASP A 347 -16.72 -12.74 0.43
CA ASP A 347 -15.69 -12.08 -0.38
C ASP A 347 -14.38 -12.90 -0.40
N ILE A 348 -13.91 -13.35 0.77
CA ILE A 348 -12.71 -14.20 0.82
C ILE A 348 -12.96 -15.59 0.23
N ALA A 349 -14.16 -16.17 0.34
CA ALA A 349 -14.44 -17.49 -0.20
C ALA A 349 -14.26 -17.50 -1.73
N ILE A 350 -14.68 -16.43 -2.41
CA ILE A 350 -14.44 -16.26 -3.85
C ILE A 350 -12.93 -16.18 -4.12
N ALA A 351 -12.20 -15.35 -3.37
CA ALA A 351 -10.76 -15.22 -3.53
C ALA A 351 -9.99 -16.53 -3.23
N ILE A 352 -10.44 -17.31 -2.25
CA ILE A 352 -9.91 -18.64 -1.92
C ILE A 352 -10.21 -19.62 -3.04
N ALA A 353 -11.44 -19.67 -3.55
CA ALA A 353 -11.82 -20.58 -4.63
C ALA A 353 -10.98 -20.34 -5.88
N VAL A 354 -10.89 -19.07 -6.33
CA VAL A 354 -10.06 -18.69 -7.47
C VAL A 354 -8.58 -18.94 -7.19
N GLY A 355 -8.10 -18.60 -5.99
CA GLY A 355 -6.73 -18.85 -5.58
C GLY A 355 -6.37 -20.34 -5.58
N VAL A 356 -7.22 -21.22 -5.04
CA VAL A 356 -7.00 -22.67 -5.05
C VAL A 356 -6.89 -23.20 -6.48
N ILE A 357 -7.71 -22.72 -7.40
CA ILE A 357 -7.62 -23.08 -8.84
C ILE A 357 -6.27 -22.63 -9.41
N VAL A 358 -5.88 -21.37 -9.17
CA VAL A 358 -4.62 -20.80 -9.67
C VAL A 358 -3.40 -21.50 -9.09
N PHE A 359 -3.36 -21.75 -7.78
CA PHE A 359 -2.26 -22.44 -7.09
C PHE A 359 -2.19 -23.94 -7.38
N SER A 360 -3.27 -24.55 -7.90
CA SER A 360 -3.25 -25.93 -8.42
C SER A 360 -2.57 -26.05 -9.78
N SER A 361 -2.36 -24.93 -10.49
CA SER A 361 -1.65 -24.92 -11.77
C SER A 361 -0.14 -25.04 -11.61
N LYS A 362 0.44 -26.10 -12.19
CA LYS A 362 1.91 -26.30 -12.22
C LYS A 362 2.64 -25.14 -12.91
N ALA A 363 2.06 -24.57 -13.97
CA ALA A 363 2.65 -23.46 -14.71
C ALA A 363 2.75 -22.20 -13.85
N PHE A 364 1.68 -21.89 -13.12
CA PHE A 364 1.67 -20.78 -12.16
C PHE A 364 2.67 -21.01 -11.03
N MET A 365 2.65 -22.18 -10.41
CA MET A 365 3.57 -22.52 -9.32
C MET A 365 5.04 -22.50 -9.74
N LYS A 366 5.36 -22.83 -11.00
CA LYS A 366 6.71 -22.66 -11.54
C LYS A 366 7.15 -21.20 -11.53
N GLN A 367 6.26 -20.26 -11.86
CA GLN A 367 6.55 -18.82 -11.78
C GLN A 367 6.69 -18.36 -10.33
N VAL A 368 5.74 -18.72 -9.46
CA VAL A 368 5.79 -18.36 -8.03
C VAL A 368 7.10 -18.81 -7.38
N ARG A 369 7.52 -20.06 -7.60
CA ARG A 369 8.76 -20.61 -7.02
C ARG A 369 10.03 -19.90 -7.49
N LYS A 370 10.05 -19.33 -8.71
CA LYS A 370 11.17 -18.53 -9.20
C LYS A 370 11.42 -17.30 -8.31
N PHE A 371 10.36 -16.75 -7.72
CA PHE A 371 10.43 -15.56 -6.87
C PHE A 371 10.45 -15.91 -5.37
N SER A 372 9.82 -17.03 -4.99
CA SER A 372 9.70 -17.47 -3.59
C SER A 372 10.92 -18.25 -3.09
N ALA A 373 11.79 -18.73 -3.97
CA ALA A 373 12.95 -19.52 -3.54
C ALA A 373 13.94 -18.65 -2.74
N PRO A 374 14.37 -19.08 -1.53
CA PRO A 374 15.55 -18.51 -0.91
C PRO A 374 16.71 -18.68 -1.90
N ALA A 375 17.61 -17.69 -1.98
CA ALA A 375 18.82 -17.84 -2.77
C ALA A 375 19.43 -19.21 -2.42
N LYS A 376 19.63 -20.07 -3.42
CA LYS A 376 20.66 -21.10 -3.24
C LYS A 376 21.89 -20.34 -2.77
N ALA A 377 22.46 -20.75 -1.63
CA ALA A 377 23.83 -20.37 -1.35
C ALA A 377 24.61 -20.72 -2.62
N GLU A 378 25.15 -19.71 -3.28
CA GLU A 378 26.03 -19.90 -4.42
C GLU A 378 27.11 -20.90 -3.96
N PRO A 379 27.42 -21.95 -4.74
CA PRO A 379 28.52 -22.82 -4.39
C PRO A 379 29.75 -21.93 -4.25
N ALA A 380 30.51 -22.09 -3.16
CA ALA A 380 31.69 -21.33 -2.79
C ALA A 380 32.88 -21.45 -3.79
N ALA A 381 32.61 -21.78 -5.05
CA ALA A 381 33.59 -22.04 -6.09
C ALA A 381 34.00 -20.76 -6.86
N GLU A 382 33.21 -19.68 -6.84
CA GLU A 382 33.60 -18.43 -7.53
C GLU A 382 34.49 -17.50 -6.70
N SER A 383 34.46 -17.60 -5.36
CA SER A 383 35.39 -16.84 -4.50
C SER A 383 36.81 -17.43 -4.47
N ALA A 384 36.97 -18.71 -4.79
CA ALA A 384 38.28 -19.38 -4.81
C ALA A 384 39.10 -19.07 -6.08
N VAL A 385 38.47 -18.59 -7.15
CA VAL A 385 39.17 -18.28 -8.41
C VAL A 385 39.70 -16.84 -8.40
N GLN A 386 39.04 -15.91 -7.69
CA GLN A 386 39.51 -14.52 -7.59
C GLN A 386 40.67 -14.32 -6.60
N GLU A 387 40.83 -15.20 -5.62
CA GLU A 387 41.96 -15.13 -4.68
C GLU A 387 43.28 -15.68 -5.26
N ALA A 388 43.22 -16.48 -6.33
CA ALA A 388 44.38 -17.08 -6.97
C ALA A 388 45.09 -16.18 -8.01
N GLU A 389 44.50 -15.04 -8.38
CA GLU A 389 45.03 -14.13 -9.43
C GLU A 389 45.72 -12.87 -8.90
N THR A 390 46.00 -12.78 -7.59
CA THR A 390 46.80 -11.66 -7.05
C THR A 390 48.29 -12.02 -7.13
N PRO A 391 49.16 -11.25 -7.82
CA PRO A 391 50.59 -11.53 -7.81
C PRO A 391 51.17 -11.23 -6.42
N ALA A 392 51.98 -12.15 -5.91
CA ALA A 392 52.66 -12.02 -4.62
C ALA A 392 53.57 -10.76 -4.58
N PRO A 393 53.71 -10.09 -3.43
CA PRO A 393 54.62 -8.96 -3.30
C PRO A 393 56.09 -9.43 -3.33
N GLU A 394 56.93 -8.70 -4.06
CA GLU A 394 58.36 -8.95 -4.18
C GLU A 394 59.06 -8.94 -2.80
N ALA A 395 59.97 -9.90 -2.60
CA ALA A 395 60.76 -10.08 -1.38
C ALA A 395 61.82 -8.97 -1.20
N PRO A 396 62.22 -8.64 0.04
CA PRO A 396 63.24 -7.63 0.29
C PRO A 396 64.64 -8.18 -0.03
N VAL A 397 65.39 -7.39 -0.79
CA VAL A 397 66.79 -7.67 -1.15
C VAL A 397 67.68 -7.47 0.09
N SER A 398 68.41 -8.52 0.47
CA SER A 398 69.51 -8.49 1.43
C SER A 398 70.74 -7.84 0.83
N GLY A 399 71.30 -6.81 1.48
CA GLY A 399 72.59 -6.21 1.14
C GLY A 399 73.44 -6.03 2.41
N THR A 400 74.58 -6.70 2.44
CA THR A 400 75.57 -6.79 3.52
C THR A 400 76.35 -5.49 3.77
N ALA A 401 76.79 -5.34 5.01
CA ALA A 401 77.56 -4.23 5.58
C ALA A 401 78.93 -3.97 4.93
N ALA A 402 79.38 -2.70 4.94
CA ALA A 402 80.63 -2.25 5.59
C ALA A 402 80.99 -0.78 5.28
N ALA A 403 81.65 -0.16 6.26
CA ALA A 403 82.55 1.02 6.20
C ALA A 403 81.95 2.44 6.37
N ASP A 404 82.09 2.94 7.60
CA ASP A 404 82.40 4.35 7.93
C ASP A 404 83.91 4.60 7.71
N PRO A 405 84.41 5.84 7.49
CA PRO A 405 84.31 6.92 8.49
C PRO A 405 84.10 8.37 7.97
N ALA A 406 83.73 9.22 8.93
CA ALA A 406 83.58 10.70 8.95
C ALA A 406 84.84 11.50 8.46
N PRO A 407 84.93 12.87 8.46
CA PRO A 407 84.09 13.88 9.14
C PRO A 407 83.91 15.28 8.44
N VAL A 408 83.32 16.25 9.18
CA VAL A 408 83.59 17.73 9.19
C VAL A 408 82.56 18.72 8.57
N ALA A 409 81.79 19.34 9.49
CA ALA A 409 81.60 20.78 9.78
C ALA A 409 80.81 21.80 8.90
N ALA A 410 80.14 22.68 9.67
CA ALA A 410 80.06 24.15 9.56
C ALA A 410 78.92 24.82 8.75
N ALA A 411 78.05 25.55 9.49
CA ALA A 411 77.47 26.84 9.08
C ALA A 411 78.58 27.92 9.00
N PRO A 412 78.46 29.16 8.43
CA PRO A 412 77.26 30.04 8.46
C PRO A 412 77.10 31.10 7.31
N ALA A 413 76.06 31.95 7.46
CA ALA A 413 76.00 33.43 7.26
C ALA A 413 76.02 34.18 5.89
N HIS A 414 75.11 35.19 5.83
CA HIS A 414 75.20 36.52 5.16
C HIS A 414 75.16 36.59 3.61
N THR A 415 74.55 37.56 2.88
CA THR A 415 73.96 38.89 3.16
C THR A 415 73.16 39.39 1.93
N MET A 416 72.31 40.38 2.18
CA MET A 416 71.50 41.26 1.33
C MET A 416 71.95 41.65 -0.10
N SER A 417 70.95 41.84 -0.98
CA SER A 417 70.73 42.97 -1.92
C SER A 417 69.52 42.61 -2.78
N GLY A 418 68.48 43.39 -3.09
CA GLY A 418 68.11 44.79 -2.92
C GLY A 418 66.73 44.95 -3.62
N SER A 419 65.89 45.82 -3.07
CA SER A 419 64.52 46.20 -3.50
C SER A 419 64.49 46.97 -4.86
N PRO A 420 63.39 47.63 -5.31
CA PRO A 420 61.93 47.47 -5.06
C PRO A 420 61.06 47.57 -6.36
N ASP A 421 59.75 47.27 -6.26
CA ASP A 421 58.62 48.08 -6.78
C ASP A 421 57.32 47.24 -6.72
N LYS A 422 56.38 47.51 -5.80
CA LYS A 422 55.32 48.54 -5.75
C LYS A 422 54.02 48.14 -6.47
N LYS A 423 52.97 48.00 -5.62
CA LYS A 423 51.54 48.35 -5.80
C LYS A 423 50.78 47.63 -6.93
N GLU A 424 49.53 47.22 -6.78
CA GLU A 424 48.44 47.51 -5.83
C GLU A 424 47.45 46.33 -5.89
#